data_AF-A0A7C4UPS2-F1
#
_entry.id   AF-A0A7C4UPS2-F1
#
_cell.length_a   1.000
_cell.length_b   1.000
_cell.length_c   1.000
_cell.angle_alpha   90.00
_cell.angle_beta   90.00
_cell.angle_gamma   90.00
#
_symmetry.space_group_name_H-M   'P 1'
#
loop_
_entity.id
_entity.type
_entity.pdbx_description
1 polymer ?
#
loop_
_entity_poly.entity_id
_entity_poly.type
_entity_poly.pdbx_seq_one_letter_code
_entity_poly.pdbx_strand_id
1 'polypeptide(L)'
;MKILITYATTTGNTEYVARVISYALKSHEVEVKNVRDVSPNDFADYDLLIFGTPTWGNGNMHKDWGEFAEKLLGKSLKGKNVALFGLGDSLMFSKQFADGLKELYDLC
;
A
#
# COMPACT_ATOMS: atom_id res chain seq x y z
N MET A 1 -12.70 14.47 -2.22
CA MET A 1 -12.55 13.02 -2.02
C MET A 1 -11.81 12.81 -0.72
N LYS A 2 -12.19 11.79 0.03
CA LYS A 2 -11.43 11.27 1.16
C LYS A 2 -10.51 10.15 0.66
N ILE A 3 -9.21 10.31 0.86
CA ILE A 3 -8.17 9.42 0.33
C ILE A 3 -7.40 8.82 1.50
N LEU A 4 -7.27 7.49 1.52
CA LEU A 4 -6.41 6.80 2.46
C LEU A 4 -5.18 6.27 1.73
N ILE A 5 -3.99 6.73 2.13
CA ILE A 5 -2.72 6.16 1.72
C ILE A 5 -2.24 5.22 2.82
N THR A 6 -2.32 3.92 2.57
CA THR A 6 -1.83 2.88 3.48
C THR A 6 -0.51 2.34 2.97
N TYR A 7 0.49 2.24 3.83
CA TYR A 7 1.81 1.73 3.41
C TYR A 7 2.42 0.79 4.44
N ALA A 8 3.34 -0.06 3.99
CA ALA A 8 4.26 -0.80 4.85
C ALA A 8 5.70 -0.38 4.57
N THR A 9 6.58 -0.40 5.58
CA THR A 9 7.99 -0.04 5.39
C THR A 9 8.90 -0.64 6.46
N THR A 10 10.17 -0.86 6.11
CA THR A 10 11.22 -1.25 7.06
C THR A 10 12.19 -0.10 7.34
N THR A 11 12.64 0.60 6.30
CA THR A 11 13.67 1.65 6.39
C THR A 11 13.13 3.07 6.17
N GLY A 12 11.82 3.22 5.98
CA GLY A 12 11.16 4.53 5.83
C GLY A 12 10.99 5.02 4.39
N ASN A 13 11.60 4.39 3.39
CA ASN A 13 11.50 4.85 1.99
C ASN A 13 10.05 4.86 1.46
N THR A 14 9.28 3.82 1.78
CA THR A 14 7.86 3.73 1.37
C THR A 14 6.99 4.74 2.10
N GLU A 15 7.28 5.00 3.37
CA GLU A 15 6.62 6.08 4.12
C GLU A 15 6.90 7.44 3.49
N TYR A 16 8.17 7.70 3.17
CA TYR A 16 8.58 8.95 2.53
C TYR A 16 7.81 9.16 1.21
N VAL A 17 7.76 8.15 0.35
CA VAL A 17 6.99 8.23 -0.90
C VAL A 17 5.49 8.40 -0.64
N ALA A 18 4.91 7.72 0.35
CA ALA A 18 3.51 7.92 0.75
C ALA A 18 3.22 9.39 1.12
N ARG A 19 4.15 10.02 1.87
CA ARG A 19 4.05 11.44 2.24
C ARG A 19 4.22 12.37 1.03
N VAL A 20 5.10 12.04 0.08
CA VAL A 20 5.23 12.79 -1.19
C VAL A 20 3.94 12.72 -2.01
N ILE A 21 3.33 11.54 -2.15
CA ILE A 21 2.04 11.37 -2.83
C ILE A 21 0.94 12.18 -2.12
N SER A 22 0.88 12.12 -0.79
CA SER A 22 -0.05 12.93 0.00
C SER A 22 0.12 14.43 -0.24
N TYR A 23 1.35 14.92 -0.26
CA TYR A 23 1.64 16.32 -0.55
C TYR A 23 1.20 16.74 -1.96
N ALA A 24 1.37 15.86 -2.96
CA ALA A 24 0.90 16.11 -4.32
C ALA A 24 -0.64 16.15 -4.41
N LEU A 25 -1.33 15.41 -3.54
CA LEU A 25 -2.79 15.31 -3.47
C LEU A 25 -3.43 16.23 -2.42
N LYS A 26 -2.69 17.22 -1.89
CA LYS A 26 -3.11 18.11 -0.79
C LYS A 26 -4.38 18.94 -1.03
N SER A 27 -4.92 18.97 -2.25
CA SER A 27 -6.24 19.54 -2.56
C SER A 27 -7.42 18.65 -2.13
N HIS A 28 -7.13 17.46 -1.59
CA HIS A 28 -8.11 16.50 -1.07
C HIS A 28 -7.87 16.24 0.43
N GLU A 29 -8.82 15.56 1.08
CA GLU A 29 -8.65 15.07 2.44
C GLU A 29 -7.84 13.77 2.39
N VAL A 30 -6.56 13.85 2.73
CA VAL A 30 -5.62 12.72 2.61
C VAL A 30 -5.13 12.29 3.99
N GLU A 31 -5.37 11.03 4.35
CA GLU A 31 -4.78 10.40 5.52
C GLU A 31 -3.65 9.45 5.08
N VAL A 32 -2.51 9.50 5.78
CA VAL A 32 -1.36 8.60 5.53
C VAL A 32 -1.16 7.74 6.76
N LYS A 33 -1.34 6.43 6.64
CA LYS A 33 -1.25 5.48 7.76
C LYS A 33 -0.36 4.31 7.43
N ASN A 34 0.40 3.85 8.43
CA ASN A 34 1.06 2.55 8.33
C ASN A 34 -0.01 1.46 8.34
N VAL A 35 0.18 0.39 7.58
CA VAL A 35 -0.78 -0.73 7.49
C VAL A 35 -1.07 -1.38 8.86
N ARG A 36 -0.12 -1.30 9.80
CA ARG A 36 -0.31 -1.77 11.18
C ARG A 36 -1.36 -0.97 11.97
N ASP A 37 -1.60 0.28 11.56
CA ASP A 37 -2.50 1.22 12.24
C ASP A 37 -3.87 1.33 11.54
N VAL A 38 -4.15 0.44 10.59
CA VAL A 38 -5.39 0.44 9.79
C VAL A 38 -6.19 -0.84 10.04
N SER A 39 -7.51 -0.69 10.08
CA SER A 39 -8.47 -1.79 10.01
C SER A 39 -9.09 -1.87 8.62
N PRO A 40 -9.36 -3.07 8.08
CA PRO A 40 -10.10 -3.19 6.82
C PRO A 40 -11.48 -2.51 6.83
N ASN A 41 -12.09 -2.28 8.00
CA ASN A 41 -13.36 -1.56 8.10
C ASN A 41 -13.22 -0.08 7.74
N ASP A 42 -12.04 0.50 7.98
CA ASP A 42 -11.79 1.93 7.74
C ASP A 42 -11.93 2.24 6.24
N PHE A 43 -11.67 1.28 5.36
CA PHE A 43 -11.72 1.44 3.91
C PHE A 43 -13.10 1.85 3.38
N ALA A 44 -14.18 1.56 4.13
CA ALA A 44 -15.53 1.96 3.73
C ALA A 44 -15.68 3.48 3.65
N ASP A 45 -14.95 4.22 4.49
CA ASP A 45 -15.09 5.68 4.64
C ASP A 45 -14.33 6.50 3.58
N TYR A 46 -13.56 5.85 2.71
CA TYR A 46 -12.71 6.52 1.72
C TYR A 46 -13.20 6.27 0.29
N ASP A 47 -13.08 7.31 -0.54
CA ASP A 47 -13.40 7.29 -1.97
C ASP A 47 -12.30 6.61 -2.80
N LEU A 48 -11.04 6.77 -2.35
CA LEU A 48 -9.85 6.24 -2.99
C LEU A 48 -8.91 5.65 -1.93
N LEU A 49 -8.45 4.43 -2.19
CA LEU A 49 -7.41 3.77 -1.43
C LEU A 49 -6.11 3.79 -2.25
N ILE A 50 -4.99 4.11 -1.62
CA ILE A 50 -3.66 4.05 -2.24
C ILE A 50 -2.79 3.15 -1.39
N PHE A 51 -2.36 2.01 -1.92
CA PHE A 51 -1.57 1.03 -1.18
C PHE A 51 -0.10 1.03 -1.61
N GLY A 52 0.78 1.08 -0.63
CA GLY A 52 2.22 1.17 -0.81
C GLY A 52 2.99 0.00 -0.21
N THR A 53 3.80 -0.69 -1.00
CA THR A 53 4.70 -1.73 -0.49
C THR A 53 6.11 -1.62 -1.07
N PRO A 54 7.17 -1.82 -0.28
CA PRO A 54 8.46 -2.25 -0.83
C PRO A 54 8.39 -3.71 -1.29
N THR A 55 9.31 -4.10 -2.15
CA THR A 55 9.59 -5.51 -2.45
C THR A 55 10.67 -6.06 -1.52
N TRP A 56 10.46 -7.27 -1.00
CA TRP A 56 11.41 -7.97 -0.12
C TRP A 56 11.69 -9.40 -0.59
N GLY A 57 12.88 -9.90 -0.23
CA GLY A 57 13.28 -11.27 -0.45
C GLY A 57 13.21 -11.65 -1.93
N ASN A 58 12.35 -12.62 -2.27
CA ASN A 58 12.23 -13.19 -3.60
C ASN A 58 11.14 -12.52 -4.47
N GLY A 59 10.86 -11.24 -4.25
CA GLY A 59 9.80 -10.52 -4.99
C GLY A 59 8.50 -10.34 -4.20
N ASN A 60 8.51 -10.62 -2.90
CA ASN A 60 7.30 -10.60 -2.08
C ASN A 60 6.97 -9.18 -1.59
N MET A 61 5.71 -8.94 -1.22
CA MET A 61 5.32 -7.73 -0.51
C MET A 61 5.89 -7.71 0.92
N HIS A 62 5.80 -6.56 1.58
CA HIS A 62 6.23 -6.43 2.97
C HIS A 62 5.38 -7.32 3.90
N LYS A 63 6.01 -7.94 4.90
CA LYS A 63 5.33 -8.88 5.83
C LYS A 63 4.06 -8.31 6.48
N ASP A 64 4.05 -7.02 6.82
CA ASP A 64 2.90 -6.38 7.47
C ASP A 64 1.66 -6.33 6.55
N TRP A 65 1.87 -6.29 5.23
CA TRP A 65 0.77 -6.47 4.28
C TRP A 65 0.24 -7.90 4.29
N GLY A 66 1.11 -8.90 4.49
CA GLY A 66 0.69 -10.29 4.68
C GLY A 66 -0.17 -10.46 5.94
N GLU A 67 0.27 -9.89 7.06
CA GLU A 67 -0.51 -9.88 8.31
C GLU A 67 -1.85 -9.13 8.15
N PHE A 68 -1.87 -8.07 7.33
CA PHE A 68 -3.10 -7.34 7.01
C PHE A 68 -4.02 -8.13 6.07
N ALA A 69 -3.47 -8.87 5.10
CA ALA A 69 -4.23 -9.70 4.17
C ALA A 69 -5.08 -10.73 4.92
N GLU A 70 -4.55 -11.33 5.99
CA GLU A 70 -5.32 -12.24 6.86
C GLU A 70 -6.55 -11.57 7.48
N LYS A 71 -6.46 -10.28 7.84
CA LYS A 71 -7.58 -9.48 8.37
C LYS A 71 -8.59 -9.09 7.28
N LEU A 72 -8.13 -9.02 6.03
CA LEU A 72 -8.94 -8.70 4.87
C LEU A 72 -9.72 -9.91 4.35
N LEU A 73 -9.33 -11.15 4.72
CA LEU A 73 -10.06 -12.37 4.34
C LEU A 73 -11.55 -12.27 4.70
N GLY A 74 -12.41 -12.50 3.70
CA GLY A 74 -13.87 -12.41 3.84
C GLY A 74 -14.43 -10.98 3.73
N LYS A 75 -13.60 -9.96 3.56
CA LYS A 75 -14.01 -8.59 3.22
C LYS A 75 -13.70 -8.31 1.75
N SER A 76 -14.56 -7.55 1.09
CA SER A 76 -14.41 -7.24 -0.32
C SER A 76 -14.06 -5.77 -0.53
N LEU A 77 -13.05 -5.51 -1.36
CA LEU A 77 -12.75 -4.19 -1.89
C LEU A 77 -13.53 -3.89 -3.19
N LYS A 78 -14.48 -4.77 -3.57
CA LYS A 78 -15.27 -4.60 -4.80
C LYS A 78 -15.99 -3.26 -4.81
N GLY A 79 -15.76 -2.49 -5.88
CA GLY A 79 -16.34 -1.17 -6.06
C GLY A 79 -15.54 -0.03 -5.40
N LYS A 80 -14.44 -0.33 -4.70
CA LYS A 80 -13.47 0.69 -4.28
C LYS A 80 -12.49 0.99 -5.41
N ASN A 81 -12.14 2.25 -5.55
CA ASN A 81 -11.02 2.65 -6.39
C ASN A 81 -9.73 2.43 -5.59
N VAL A 82 -8.83 1.61 -6.13
CA VAL A 82 -7.55 1.31 -5.50
C VAL A 82 -6.42 1.64 -6.46
N ALA A 83 -5.46 2.43 -5.99
CA ALA A 83 -4.20 2.69 -6.68
C ALA A 83 -3.05 2.02 -5.91
N LEU A 84 -2.00 1.61 -6.61
CA LEU A 84 -0.85 0.93 -6.01
C LEU A 84 0.44 1.69 -6.32
N PHE A 85 1.37 1.72 -5.37
CA PHE A 85 2.75 2.13 -5.61
C PHE A 85 3.74 1.18 -4.95
N GLY A 86 4.83 0.92 -5.66
CA GLY A 86 5.84 -0.05 -5.26
C GLY A 86 7.22 0.57 -5.23
N LEU A 87 8.03 0.14 -4.27
CA LEU A 87 9.46 0.46 -4.23
C LEU A 87 10.28 -0.82 -4.40
N GLY A 88 11.34 -0.73 -5.19
CA GLY A 88 12.29 -1.81 -5.37
C GLY A 88 13.65 -1.24 -5.79
N ASP A 89 14.66 -2.08 -5.77
CA ASP A 89 15.99 -1.73 -6.27
C ASP A 89 16.20 -2.44 -7.61
N SER A 90 16.07 -1.68 -8.69
CA SER A 90 16.20 -2.18 -10.05
C SER A 90 17.63 -2.57 -10.42
N LEU A 91 18.64 -2.09 -9.69
CA LEU A 91 20.04 -2.37 -9.97
C LEU A 91 20.43 -3.72 -9.34
N MET A 92 20.13 -3.90 -8.05
CA MET A 92 20.47 -5.14 -7.33
C MET A 92 19.45 -6.26 -7.59
N PHE A 93 18.17 -5.95 -7.80
CA PHE A 93 17.07 -6.91 -7.95
C PHE A 93 16.30 -6.70 -9.26
N SER A 94 17.00 -6.55 -10.38
CA SER A 94 16.41 -6.26 -11.69
C SER A 94 15.32 -7.24 -12.15
N LYS A 95 15.40 -8.51 -11.74
CA LYS A 95 14.41 -9.55 -12.08
C LYS A 95 13.16 -9.54 -11.20
N GLN A 96 13.18 -8.77 -10.11
CA GLN A 96 12.13 -8.72 -9.09
C GLN A 96 11.75 -7.26 -8.76
N PHE A 97 12.01 -6.35 -9.69
CA PHE A 97 11.88 -4.93 -9.44
C PHE A 97 10.41 -4.57 -9.22
N ALA A 98 10.10 -4.12 -8.00
CA ALA A 98 8.75 -3.78 -7.55
C ALA A 98 7.74 -4.95 -7.57
N ASP A 99 8.21 -6.21 -7.60
CA ASP A 99 7.35 -7.41 -7.67
C ASP A 99 6.36 -7.56 -6.51
N GLY A 100 6.64 -6.99 -5.33
CA GLY A 100 5.72 -7.03 -4.19
C GLY A 100 4.37 -6.37 -4.50
N LEU A 101 4.30 -5.53 -5.54
CA LEU A 101 3.03 -5.01 -6.07
C LEU A 101 2.09 -6.10 -6.54
N LYS A 102 2.59 -7.24 -7.04
CA LYS A 102 1.74 -8.32 -7.54
C LYS A 102 0.93 -8.95 -6.41
N GLU A 103 1.57 -9.28 -5.30
CA GLU A 103 0.88 -9.84 -4.13
C GLU A 103 -0.12 -8.82 -3.54
N LEU A 104 0.27 -7.54 -3.49
CA LEU A 104 -0.61 -6.47 -3.03
C LEU A 104 -1.81 -6.25 -3.97
N TYR A 105 -1.60 -6.37 -5.29
CA TYR A 105 -2.66 -6.30 -6.30
C TYR A 105 -3.66 -7.44 -6.13
N ASP A 106 -3.19 -8.64 -5.80
CA ASP A 106 -4.07 -9.81 -5.60
C ASP A 106 -4.97 -9.67 -4.34
N LEU A 107 -4.70 -8.70 -3.46
CA LEU A 107 -5.56 -8.36 -2.32
C LEU A 107 -6.73 -7.44 -2.70
N CYS A 108 -6.70 -6.82 -3.88
CA CYS A 108 -7.66 -5.82 -4.34
C CYS A 108 -8.83 -6.46 -5.12
#